data_AF-A0A7C6S8H9-F1
#
_entry.id   AF-A0A7C6S8H9-F1
#
_cell.length_a   1.000
_cell.length_b   1.000
_cell.length_c   1.000
_cell.angle_alpha   90.00
_cell.angle_beta   90.00
_cell.angle_gamma   90.00
#
_symmetry.space_group_name_H-M   'P 1'
#
loop_
_entity.id
_entity.type
_entity.pdbx_description
1 polymer ?
#
loop_
_entity_poly.entity_id
_entity_poly.type
_entity_poly.pdbx_seq_one_letter_code
_entity_poly.pdbx_strand_id
1 'polypeptide(L)'
;MWGRTPIVYAANISRDLGIDLFIKRDDLTGLALGGNKTRKLEFIMAEARSKNCDTVITAGAVHSNHALQTATAAKKLGMEAVLVLRGVAENKGNYYLDKLVGAGTRVYNAITGGEVQALMEESQRELIA
;
A
#
# COMPACT_ATOMS: atom_id res chain seq x y z
N MET A 1 -12.83 -6.90 -5.62
CA MET A 1 -12.94 -5.72 -4.76
C MET A 1 -14.38 -5.67 -4.28
N TRP A 2 -14.59 -5.66 -2.97
CA TRP A 2 -15.85 -6.07 -2.34
C TRP A 2 -16.87 -4.94 -2.18
N GLY A 3 -16.93 -4.00 -3.13
CA GLY A 3 -17.93 -2.93 -3.14
C GLY A 3 -17.92 -2.05 -1.88
N ARG A 4 -19.12 -1.67 -1.40
CA ARG A 4 -19.30 -0.81 -0.22
C ARG A 4 -19.01 -1.61 1.05
N THR A 5 -18.03 -1.17 1.85
CA THR A 5 -17.79 -1.76 3.17
C THR A 5 -18.78 -1.23 4.22
N PRO A 6 -19.11 -2.02 5.25
CA PRO A 6 -20.19 -1.70 6.18
C PRO A 6 -19.87 -0.51 7.09
N ILE A 7 -20.93 0.14 7.58
CA ILE A 7 -20.89 1.07 8.71
C ILE A 7 -21.43 0.33 9.93
N VAL A 8 -20.70 0.35 11.03
CA VAL A 8 -21.05 -0.36 12.26
C VAL A 8 -21.24 0.64 13.39
N TYR A 9 -22.32 0.51 14.15
CA TYR A 9 -22.53 1.27 15.38
C TYR A 9 -21.67 0.69 16.51
N ALA A 10 -20.79 1.49 17.10
CA ALA A 10 -19.87 1.07 18.15
C ALA A 10 -20.54 1.21 19.53
N ALA A 11 -21.52 0.35 19.82
CA ALA A 11 -22.44 0.52 20.96
C ALA A 11 -21.76 0.74 22.32
N ASN A 12 -20.73 -0.05 22.64
CA ASN A 12 -20.02 0.09 23.92
C ASN A 12 -19.26 1.42 24.03
N ILE A 13 -18.50 1.79 22.98
CA ILE A 13 -17.74 3.04 22.95
C ILE A 13 -18.69 4.25 22.95
N SER A 14 -19.81 4.13 22.24
CA SER A 14 -20.85 5.16 22.17
C SER A 14 -21.43 5.46 23.56
N ARG A 15 -21.78 4.40 24.32
CA ARG A 15 -22.22 4.52 25.70
C ARG A 15 -21.16 5.16 26.59
N ASP A 16 -19.90 4.72 26.48
CA ASP A 16 -18.82 5.17 27.35
C ASP A 16 -18.45 6.65 27.09
N LEU A 17 -18.64 7.14 25.86
CA LEU A 17 -18.37 8.53 25.46
C LEU A 17 -19.61 9.45 25.49
N GLY A 18 -20.82 8.90 25.61
CA GLY A 18 -22.07 9.66 25.54
C GLY A 18 -22.36 10.26 24.15
N ILE A 19 -21.88 9.63 23.08
CA ILE A 19 -22.08 10.06 21.68
C ILE A 19 -22.50 8.89 20.81
N ASP A 20 -23.15 9.15 19.67
CA ASP A 20 -23.42 8.12 18.67
C ASP A 20 -22.20 7.91 17.75
N LEU A 21 -21.35 6.93 18.07
CA LEU A 21 -20.15 6.62 17.30
C LEU A 21 -20.40 5.51 16.27
N PHE A 22 -20.10 5.82 15.00
CA PHE A 22 -20.14 4.87 13.90
C PHE A 22 -18.75 4.68 13.29
N ILE A 23 -18.44 3.46 12.84
CA ILE A 23 -17.18 3.11 12.20
C ILE A 23 -17.44 2.60 10.78
N LYS A 24 -16.85 3.26 9.79
CA LYS A 24 -16.80 2.78 8.41
C LYS A 24 -15.66 1.77 8.27
N ARG A 25 -15.97 0.51 7.99
CA ARG A 25 -15.02 -0.62 7.98
C ARG A 25 -14.19 -0.70 6.70
N ASP A 26 -13.43 0.36 6.40
CA ASP A 26 -12.53 0.37 5.24
C ASP A 26 -11.30 -0.52 5.39
N ASP A 27 -11.06 -1.08 6.57
CA ASP A 27 -10.19 -2.24 6.76
C ASP A 27 -10.67 -3.48 5.98
N LEU A 28 -11.97 -3.58 5.65
CA LEU A 28 -12.55 -4.72 4.93
C LEU A 28 -12.61 -4.55 3.40
N THR A 29 -11.74 -3.73 2.80
CA THR A 29 -11.71 -3.52 1.33
C THR A 29 -11.19 -4.74 0.55
N GLY A 30 -10.49 -5.67 1.22
CA GLY A 30 -10.22 -7.03 0.76
C GLY A 30 -9.03 -7.24 -0.19
N LEU A 31 -8.28 -6.20 -0.57
CA LEU A 31 -7.00 -6.37 -1.26
C LEU A 31 -5.88 -6.51 -0.22
N ALA A 32 -5.12 -7.61 -0.26
CA ALA A 32 -4.19 -8.00 0.81
C ALA A 32 -4.92 -8.01 2.17
N LEU A 33 -4.45 -7.20 3.12
CA LEU A 33 -5.06 -7.01 4.45
C LEU A 33 -6.19 -5.96 4.46
N GLY A 34 -6.54 -5.38 3.32
CA GLY A 34 -7.51 -4.29 3.20
C GLY A 34 -7.00 -2.95 3.73
N GLY A 35 -7.90 -1.99 3.91
CA GLY A 35 -7.59 -0.62 4.31
C GLY A 35 -7.90 0.43 3.25
N ASN A 36 -7.70 1.69 3.62
CA ASN A 36 -8.09 2.85 2.81
C ASN A 36 -7.30 3.01 1.50
N LYS A 37 -6.05 2.51 1.41
CA LYS A 37 -5.25 2.70 0.18
C LYS A 37 -5.79 1.88 -0.99
N THR A 38 -6.48 0.77 -0.72
CA THR A 38 -7.19 0.01 -1.78
C THR A 38 -8.14 0.90 -2.57
N ARG A 39 -8.86 1.84 -1.94
CA ARG A 39 -9.75 2.77 -2.66
C ARG A 39 -9.01 3.69 -3.61
N LYS A 40 -7.86 4.23 -3.19
CA LYS A 40 -7.01 5.07 -4.04
C LYS A 40 -6.45 4.27 -5.22
N LEU A 41 -6.06 3.03 -4.96
CA LEU A 41 -5.44 2.15 -5.94
C LEU A 41 -6.39 1.72 -7.07
N GLU A 42 -7.71 1.72 -6.85
CA GLU A 42 -8.67 1.48 -7.93
C GLU A 42 -8.44 2.43 -9.12
N PHE A 43 -8.23 3.71 -8.86
CA PHE A 43 -8.03 4.73 -9.88
C PHE A 43 -6.60 4.72 -10.43
N ILE A 44 -5.60 4.67 -9.55
CA ILE A 44 -4.19 4.69 -9.95
C ILE A 44 -3.86 3.48 -10.82
N MET A 45 -4.34 2.30 -10.46
CA MET A 45 -4.03 1.08 -11.19
C MET A 45 -4.82 0.98 -12.50
N ALA A 46 -6.04 1.53 -12.55
CA ALA A 46 -6.77 1.68 -13.80
C ALA A 46 -6.00 2.59 -14.78
N GLU A 47 -5.46 3.71 -14.30
CA GLU A 47 -4.62 4.61 -15.10
C GLU A 47 -3.33 3.91 -15.57
N ALA A 48 -2.59 3.27 -14.66
CA ALA A 48 -1.36 2.54 -15.01
C ALA A 48 -1.63 1.48 -16.09
N ARG A 49 -2.72 0.72 -15.95
CA ARG A 49 -3.14 -0.27 -16.95
C ARG A 49 -3.52 0.39 -18.27
N SER A 50 -4.21 1.53 -18.26
CA SER A 50 -4.58 2.26 -19.49
C SER A 50 -3.37 2.79 -20.26
N LYS A 51 -2.28 3.08 -19.55
CA LYS A 51 -1.00 3.53 -20.11
C LYS A 51 -0.08 2.37 -20.50
N ASN A 52 -0.54 1.12 -20.39
CA ASN A 52 0.24 -0.09 -20.61
C ASN A 52 1.55 -0.12 -19.80
N CYS A 53 1.54 0.41 -18.57
CA CYS A 53 2.67 0.25 -17.68
C CYS A 53 2.86 -1.23 -17.36
N ASP A 54 4.11 -1.70 -17.39
CA ASP A 54 4.49 -3.06 -17.00
C ASP A 54 4.91 -3.13 -15.51
N THR A 55 5.25 -2.00 -14.91
CA THR A 55 5.86 -1.90 -13.58
C THR A 55 5.24 -0.75 -12.80
N VAL A 56 4.92 -0.99 -11.52
CA VAL A 56 4.51 0.06 -10.57
C VAL A 56 5.60 0.24 -9.53
N ILE A 57 6.02 1.49 -9.32
CA ILE A 57 6.96 1.86 -8.26
C ILE A 57 6.27 2.71 -7.18
N THR A 58 6.61 2.47 -5.91
CA THR A 58 6.15 3.33 -4.81
C THR A 58 7.17 3.38 -3.68
N ALA A 59 7.07 4.43 -2.86
CA ALA A 59 7.90 4.64 -1.69
C ALA A 59 7.14 4.40 -0.37
N GLY A 60 7.87 4.09 0.71
CA GLY A 60 7.29 3.99 2.05
C GLY A 60 8.29 3.62 3.16
N ALA A 61 7.79 3.46 4.38
CA ALA A 61 8.55 2.78 5.43
C ALA A 61 8.50 1.26 5.22
N VAL A 62 9.47 0.51 5.75
CA VAL A 62 9.54 -0.96 5.64
C VAL A 62 8.25 -1.67 6.03
N HIS A 63 7.50 -1.16 7.02
CA HIS A 63 6.22 -1.76 7.43
C HIS A 63 4.98 -1.02 6.87
N SER A 64 5.11 -0.36 5.71
CA SER A 64 4.02 0.42 5.11
C SER A 64 2.89 -0.44 4.56
N ASN A 65 1.66 -0.23 5.06
CA ASN A 65 0.45 -0.81 4.46
C ASN A 65 0.28 -0.36 3.00
N HIS A 66 0.66 0.89 2.68
CA HIS A 66 0.55 1.41 1.32
C HIS A 66 1.44 0.63 0.34
N ALA A 67 2.69 0.35 0.74
CA ALA A 67 3.64 -0.38 -0.11
C ALA A 67 3.10 -1.78 -0.43
N LEU A 68 2.67 -2.52 0.60
CA LEU A 68 2.06 -3.84 0.43
C LEU A 68 0.82 -3.82 -0.47
N GLN A 69 -0.10 -2.88 -0.23
CA GLN A 69 -1.32 -2.78 -1.03
C GLN A 69 -1.01 -2.42 -2.49
N THR A 70 -0.04 -1.54 -2.74
CA THR A 70 0.40 -1.18 -4.09
C THR A 70 1.02 -2.38 -4.81
N ALA A 71 1.96 -3.09 -4.16
CA ALA A 71 2.60 -4.28 -4.72
C ALA A 71 1.57 -5.36 -5.05
N THR A 72 0.65 -5.62 -4.13
CA THR A 72 -0.41 -6.63 -4.32
C THR A 72 -1.32 -6.26 -5.48
N ALA A 73 -1.71 -4.98 -5.60
CA ALA A 73 -2.53 -4.52 -6.72
C ALA A 73 -1.80 -4.67 -8.06
N ALA A 74 -0.53 -4.27 -8.14
CA ALA A 74 0.28 -4.37 -9.35
C ALA A 74 0.42 -5.83 -9.79
N LYS A 75 0.85 -6.72 -8.88
CA LYS A 75 1.00 -8.15 -9.17
C LYS A 75 -0.31 -8.82 -9.56
N LYS A 76 -1.43 -8.45 -8.93
CA LYS A 76 -2.76 -8.94 -9.30
C LYS A 76 -3.17 -8.56 -10.73
N LEU A 77 -2.68 -7.45 -11.25
CA LEU A 77 -2.94 -6.96 -12.60
C LEU A 77 -1.89 -7.42 -13.63
N GLY A 78 -0.94 -8.27 -13.23
CA GLY A 78 0.12 -8.77 -14.10
C GLY A 78 1.27 -7.78 -14.33
N MET A 79 1.40 -6.76 -13.49
CA MET A 79 2.52 -5.82 -13.49
C MET A 79 3.57 -6.21 -12.46
N GLU A 80 4.81 -5.83 -12.71
CA GLU A 80 5.89 -5.83 -11.72
C GLU A 80 5.67 -4.74 -10.66
N ALA A 81 6.30 -4.94 -9.51
CA ALA A 81 6.19 -4.02 -8.37
C ALA A 81 7.57 -3.76 -7.76
N VAL A 82 7.96 -2.50 -7.65
CA VAL A 82 9.19 -2.06 -7.00
C VAL A 82 8.86 -1.18 -5.80
N LEU A 83 9.39 -1.55 -4.64
CA LEU A 83 9.14 -0.85 -3.37
C LEU A 83 10.44 -0.20 -2.87
N VAL A 84 10.44 1.12 -2.79
CA VAL A 84 11.55 1.92 -2.26
C VAL A 84 11.26 2.23 -0.79
N LEU A 85 11.92 1.53 0.10
CA LEU A 85 11.58 1.46 1.52
C LEU A 85 12.64 2.11 2.40
N ARG A 86 12.23 2.78 3.48
CA ARG A 86 13.13 3.25 4.56
C ARG A 86 12.92 2.50 5.86
N GLY A 87 14.01 2.27 6.58
CA GLY A 87 14.02 1.64 7.91
C GLY A 87 14.81 0.34 7.92
N VAL A 88 14.58 -0.47 8.97
CA VAL A 88 15.30 -1.72 9.19
C VAL A 88 14.53 -2.89 8.57
N ALA A 89 15.20 -3.66 7.71
CA ALA A 89 14.64 -4.80 7.00
C ALA A 89 14.45 -6.03 7.92
N GLU A 90 13.48 -5.97 8.83
CA GLU A 90 13.10 -7.11 9.66
C GLU A 90 12.05 -7.96 8.96
N ASN A 91 12.28 -9.27 8.82
CA ASN A 91 11.36 -10.22 8.15
C ASN A 91 10.10 -10.49 8.97
N LYS A 92 9.26 -9.46 9.17
CA LYS A 92 7.99 -9.50 9.90
C LYS A 92 7.00 -8.49 9.31
N GLY A 93 5.73 -8.66 9.65
CA GLY A 93 4.65 -7.75 9.25
C GLY A 93 4.61 -7.52 7.73
N ASN A 94 4.34 -6.29 7.32
CA ASN A 94 4.16 -5.96 5.90
C ASN A 94 5.39 -6.26 5.04
N TYR A 95 6.61 -6.07 5.55
CA TYR A 95 7.83 -6.35 4.77
C TYR A 95 7.99 -7.84 4.44
N TYR A 96 7.58 -8.71 5.35
CA TYR A 96 7.54 -10.14 5.07
C TYR A 96 6.51 -10.46 3.97
N LEU A 97 5.33 -9.82 4.04
CA LEU A 97 4.29 -9.97 3.01
C LEU A 97 4.71 -9.39 1.66
N ASP A 98 5.44 -8.28 1.63
CA ASP A 98 5.99 -7.69 0.39
C ASP A 98 6.86 -8.71 -0.36
N LYS A 99 7.70 -9.46 0.36
CA LYS A 99 8.51 -10.55 -0.21
C LYS A 99 7.66 -11.71 -0.71
N LEU A 100 6.63 -12.12 0.04
CA LEU A 100 5.74 -13.20 -0.36
C LEU A 100 4.90 -12.86 -1.61
N VAL A 101 4.53 -11.59 -1.77
CA VAL A 101 3.86 -11.08 -2.98
C VAL A 101 4.82 -11.03 -4.18
N GLY A 102 6.14 -11.17 -3.95
CA GLY A 102 7.15 -11.13 -4.99
C GLY A 102 7.49 -9.71 -5.45
N ALA A 103 7.40 -8.73 -4.56
CA ALA A 103 7.79 -7.35 -4.86
C ALA A 103 9.32 -7.19 -4.85
N GLY A 104 9.85 -6.40 -5.79
CA GLY A 104 11.24 -5.96 -5.78
C GLY A 104 11.47 -4.92 -4.70
N THR A 105 11.92 -5.34 -3.52
CA THR A 105 12.16 -4.42 -2.39
C THR A 105 13.56 -3.83 -2.40
N ARG A 106 13.69 -2.51 -2.30
CA ARG A 106 14.94 -1.77 -2.11
C ARG A 106 14.86 -1.03 -0.79
N VAL A 107 15.67 -1.40 0.20
CA VAL A 107 15.62 -0.83 1.56
C VAL A 107 16.83 0.06 1.79
N TYR A 108 16.59 1.30 2.17
CA TYR A 108 17.62 2.32 2.36
C TYR A 108 17.62 2.84 3.80
N ASN A 109 18.81 3.24 4.25
CA ASN A 109 18.98 4.01 5.47
C ASN A 109 18.70 5.50 5.19
N ALA A 110 17.46 5.81 4.81
CA ALA A 110 16.99 7.17 4.60
C ALA A 110 16.24 7.66 5.84
N ILE A 111 16.53 8.90 6.24
CA ILE A 111 16.01 9.54 7.45
C ILE A 111 14.66 10.20 7.15
N THR A 112 14.53 10.83 5.99
CA THR A 112 13.35 11.65 5.66
C THR A 112 12.51 11.07 4.52
N GLY A 113 11.26 11.51 4.42
CA GLY A 113 10.41 11.18 3.28
C GLY A 113 10.92 11.74 1.95
N GLY A 114 11.58 12.90 1.97
CA GLY A 114 12.16 13.53 0.77
C GLY A 114 13.32 12.72 0.19
N GLU A 115 14.17 12.16 1.04
CA GLU A 115 15.27 11.27 0.60
C GLU A 115 14.73 10.00 -0.09
N VAL A 116 13.70 9.38 0.47
CA VAL A 116 13.08 8.19 -0.16
C VAL A 116 12.44 8.52 -1.49
N GLN A 117 11.85 9.71 -1.62
CA GLN A 117 11.30 10.18 -2.89
C GLN A 117 12.39 10.32 -3.95
N ALA A 118 13.54 10.92 -3.62
CA ALA A 118 14.67 11.04 -4.55
C ALA A 118 15.20 9.66 -4.99
N LEU A 119 15.31 8.71 -4.07
CA LEU A 119 15.70 7.32 -4.36
C LEU A 119 14.68 6.59 -5.24
N MET A 120 13.39 6.94 -5.11
CA MET A 120 12.34 6.41 -5.97
C MET A 120 12.46 6.93 -7.40
N GLU A 121 12.78 8.22 -7.57
CA GLU A 121 13.02 8.82 -8.88
C GLU A 121 14.28 8.25 -9.55
N GLU A 122 15.33 7.96 -8.77
CA GLU A 122 16.50 7.24 -9.25
C GLU A 122 16.16 5.82 -9.71
N SER A 123 15.43 5.07 -8.87
CA SER A 123 14.96 3.72 -9.20
C SER A 123 14.05 3.72 -10.44
N GLN A 124 13.24 4.76 -10.62
CA GLN A 124 12.42 4.93 -11.82
C GLN A 124 13.30 5.12 -13.06
N ARG A 125 14.35 5.96 -13.00
CA ARG A 125 15.27 6.19 -14.12
C ARG A 125 15.97 4.89 -14.57
N GLU A 126 16.34 4.03 -13.64
CA GLU A 126 16.94 2.72 -13.96
C GLU A 126 15.98 1.77 -14.68
N LEU A 127 14.69 1.82 -14.37
CA LEU A 127 13.67 0.92 -14.95
C LEU A 127 13.26 1.33 -16.38
N ILE A 128 13.53 2.56 -16.77
CA ILE A 128 13.18 3.11 -18.10
C ILE A 128 14.39 3.25 -19.03
N ALA A 129 15.59 2.89 -18.56
CA ALA A 129 16.83 2.89 -19.33
C ALA A 129 16.99 1.58 -20.12
#